data_AF-A0A0L8SUW1-F1
#
_entry.id   AF-A0A0L8SUW1-F1
#
_cell.length_a   1.000
_cell.length_b   1.000
_cell.length_c   1.000
_cell.angle_alpha   90.00
_cell.angle_beta   90.00
_cell.angle_gamma   90.00
#
_symmetry.space_group_name_H-M   'P 1'
#
loop_
_entity.id
_entity.type
_entity.pdbx_description
1 polymer ?
#
loop_
_entity_poly.entity_id
_entity_poly.type
_entity_poly.pdbx_seq_one_letter_code
_entity_poly.pdbx_strand_id
1 'polypeptide(L)'
;MVVCFLANLFRGVMPNFSIKPMVSMKLSNSDNYQVNAFTNSIKSIQNKKLEKVGAILVLGKDNISRDSINLLGQQVPRVLSGKTPYPVMFLNENAKNEFKSSITSLCKITSSNNCESTDEVVGKALVTAAKSQINLSMEDAKLESFRKIYITGHGSSGMPYIYSGDSKFSIKDIVDLLEKNKILDNIKDIRLTCCNSADKREIRNLSQESIELANRDSSFLENLVYGEKKSLIEKLSSEIWERGYTDVRITGYHGKGVFYNKNELPLTHLRSSTIPATETVKRKYLRVTLESDLD
;
A
#
# COMPACT_ATOMS: atom_id res chain seq x y z
N MET A 1 -18.99 -2.30 -2.54
CA MET A 1 -18.72 -2.05 -3.99
C MET A 1 -18.55 -0.56 -4.11
N VAL A 2 -17.46 -0.09 -4.73
CA VAL A 2 -17.04 1.32 -4.91
C VAL A 2 -16.04 1.83 -3.86
N VAL A 3 -14.79 1.92 -4.29
CA VAL A 3 -13.93 3.09 -4.03
C VAL A 3 -13.65 3.68 -5.41
N CYS A 4 -14.64 4.42 -5.92
CA CYS A 4 -14.73 5.26 -7.13
C CYS A 4 -16.23 5.41 -7.50
N PHE A 5 -16.98 6.28 -6.83
CA PHE A 5 -18.27 6.79 -7.33
C PHE A 5 -18.15 8.29 -7.34
N LEU A 6 -18.22 8.87 -8.54
CA LEU A 6 -19.16 9.92 -8.87
C LEU A 6 -19.29 10.00 -10.39
N ALA A 7 -20.55 10.24 -10.82
CA ALA A 7 -21.05 10.54 -12.17
C ALA A 7 -21.43 9.35 -13.09
N ASN A 8 -22.70 8.91 -13.04
CA ASN A 8 -23.73 9.31 -14.02
C ASN A 8 -25.03 8.47 -13.95
N LEU A 9 -26.16 9.18 -14.03
CA LEU A 9 -27.52 8.71 -14.28
C LEU A 9 -27.65 8.00 -15.65
N PHE A 10 -28.41 6.91 -15.73
CA PHE A 10 -29.73 6.82 -16.42
C PHE A 10 -30.18 5.34 -16.58
N ARG A 11 -31.43 5.09 -16.18
CA ARG A 11 -32.43 4.11 -16.68
C ARG A 11 -32.01 2.65 -17.02
N GLY A 12 -32.63 1.73 -16.27
CA GLY A 12 -33.67 0.88 -16.86
C GLY A 12 -33.40 -0.62 -16.95
N VAL A 13 -34.42 -1.38 -16.53
CA VAL A 13 -34.75 -2.77 -16.88
C VAL A 13 -34.11 -3.88 -16.02
N MET A 14 -34.93 -4.41 -15.10
CA MET A 14 -34.74 -5.74 -14.47
C MET A 14 -34.87 -6.86 -15.51
N PRO A 15 -34.31 -8.04 -15.21
CA PRO A 15 -35.20 -9.19 -15.12
C PRO A 15 -34.97 -10.08 -13.88
N ASN A 16 -36.12 -10.58 -13.41
CA ASN A 16 -36.29 -11.66 -12.46
C ASN A 16 -35.55 -12.94 -12.90
N PHE A 17 -34.88 -13.60 -11.96
CA PHE A 17 -34.67 -15.04 -12.02
C PHE A 17 -35.02 -15.70 -10.70
N SER A 18 -36.00 -16.59 -10.81
CA SER A 18 -36.56 -17.48 -9.78
C SER A 18 -35.74 -18.77 -9.73
N ILE A 19 -35.36 -19.22 -8.53
CA ILE A 19 -34.97 -20.62 -8.29
C ILE A 19 -35.58 -21.09 -6.95
N LYS A 20 -36.27 -22.24 -7.04
CA LYS A 20 -37.04 -22.96 -6.01
C LYS A 20 -36.14 -23.63 -4.95
N PRO A 21 -36.68 -23.99 -3.76
CA PRO A 21 -35.94 -24.59 -2.66
C PRO A 21 -35.93 -26.13 -2.66
N MET A 22 -35.17 -26.67 -1.69
CA MET A 22 -34.96 -28.07 -1.24
C MET A 22 -33.70 -28.71 -1.82
N VAL A 23 -32.82 -29.36 -1.03
CA VAL A 23 -33.09 -30.38 0.00
C VAL A 23 -32.09 -30.30 1.17
N SER A 24 -32.58 -30.67 2.36
CA SER A 24 -31.88 -30.76 3.65
C SER A 24 -30.77 -31.82 3.68
N MET A 25 -29.71 -31.56 4.46
CA MET A 25 -28.94 -32.63 5.09
C MET A 25 -28.48 -32.24 6.49
N LYS A 26 -28.49 -33.24 7.37
CA LYS A 26 -28.65 -33.20 8.83
C LYS A 26 -27.44 -32.64 9.60
N LEU A 27 -27.75 -32.06 10.76
CA LEU A 27 -26.84 -31.81 11.87
C LEU A 27 -26.27 -33.10 12.46
N SER A 28 -24.99 -33.05 12.86
CA SER A 28 -24.43 -33.87 13.93
C SER A 28 -23.44 -33.06 14.78
N ASN A 29 -23.92 -32.72 15.99
CA ASN A 29 -23.26 -32.65 17.30
C ASN A 29 -21.80 -32.18 17.47
N SER A 30 -21.72 -31.04 18.19
CA SER A 30 -20.94 -30.79 19.42
C SER A 30 -19.55 -31.39 19.57
N ASP A 31 -18.54 -30.53 19.58
CA ASP A 31 -17.36 -30.70 20.43
C ASP A 31 -16.97 -29.38 21.11
N ASN A 32 -16.84 -29.47 22.43
CA ASN A 32 -16.48 -28.44 23.37
C ASN A 32 -15.05 -27.92 23.13
N TYR A 33 -14.89 -26.63 22.82
CA TYR A 33 -13.58 -25.98 22.95
C TYR A 33 -13.39 -25.49 24.39
N GLN A 34 -12.56 -26.22 25.13
CA GLN A 34 -12.09 -25.83 26.46
C GLN A 34 -11.27 -24.54 26.40
N VAL A 35 -11.57 -23.67 27.37
CA VAL A 35 -10.84 -22.45 27.72
C VAL A 35 -9.48 -22.86 28.31
N ASN A 36 -8.41 -22.70 27.54
CA ASN A 36 -7.05 -22.92 28.06
C ASN A 36 -6.55 -21.67 28.80
N ALA A 37 -6.33 -21.86 30.10
CA ALA A 37 -5.83 -20.91 31.06
C ALA A 37 -4.43 -20.38 30.68
N PHE A 38 -4.27 -19.06 30.86
CA PHE A 38 -3.00 -18.35 30.77
C PHE A 38 -2.01 -18.88 31.82
N THR A 39 -0.94 -19.53 31.36
CA THR A 39 0.26 -19.76 32.17
C THR A 39 1.32 -18.73 31.79
N ASN A 40 1.49 -17.74 32.67
CA ASN A 40 2.56 -16.74 32.58
C ASN A 40 3.92 -17.42 32.80
N SER A 41 4.67 -17.61 31.72
CA SER A 41 6.11 -17.83 31.79
C SER A 41 6.82 -16.49 31.55
N ILE A 42 7.25 -15.85 32.63
CA ILE A 42 8.12 -14.67 32.56
C ILE A 42 9.47 -15.15 32.03
N LYS A 43 9.66 -15.06 30.71
CA LYS A 43 10.98 -15.19 30.08
C LYS A 43 11.76 -13.92 30.41
N SER A 44 12.98 -14.12 30.91
CA SER A 44 14.06 -13.16 31.12
C SER A 44 13.92 -11.87 30.30
N ILE A 45 14.05 -10.71 30.96
CA ILE A 45 14.19 -9.40 30.33
C ILE A 45 15.56 -9.40 29.62
N GLN A 46 15.62 -10.00 28.44
CA GLN A 46 16.57 -9.58 27.42
C GLN A 46 16.19 -8.16 27.05
N ASN A 47 17.16 -7.25 26.99
CA ASN A 47 17.00 -5.95 26.35
C ASN A 47 16.53 -6.20 24.92
N LYS A 48 15.21 -6.28 24.73
CA LYS A 48 14.57 -6.56 23.46
C LYS A 48 14.85 -5.32 22.64
N LYS A 49 15.87 -5.39 21.77
CA LYS A 49 16.19 -4.36 20.79
C LYS A 49 14.86 -3.93 20.19
N LEU A 50 14.48 -2.67 20.41
CA LEU A 50 13.16 -2.16 20.05
C LEU A 50 12.86 -2.61 18.62
N GLU A 51 11.80 -3.40 18.42
CA GLU A 51 11.56 -4.02 17.12
C GLU A 51 11.25 -2.90 16.12
N LYS A 52 12.20 -2.60 15.24
CA LYS A 52 12.04 -1.51 14.29
C LYS A 52 10.82 -1.77 13.41
N VAL A 53 9.92 -0.78 13.35
CA VAL A 53 8.66 -0.89 12.60
C VAL A 53 8.80 -0.31 11.20
N GLY A 54 7.78 -0.49 10.35
CA GLY A 54 7.68 0.27 9.10
C GLY A 54 6.95 1.59 9.32
N ALA A 55 7.17 2.57 8.45
CA ALA A 55 6.38 3.79 8.39
C ALA A 55 5.87 4.04 6.96
N ILE A 56 4.78 4.78 6.82
CA ILE A 56 4.31 5.30 5.53
C ILE A 56 4.75 6.76 5.44
N LEU A 57 5.37 7.16 4.33
CA LEU A 57 5.74 8.54 4.05
C LEU A 57 4.79 9.12 3.00
N VAL A 58 4.19 10.27 3.33
CA VAL A 58 3.37 11.08 2.42
C VAL A 58 4.20 12.26 1.94
N LEU A 59 4.36 12.40 0.62
CA LEU A 59 5.16 13.49 0.04
C LEU A 59 4.36 14.78 -0.15
N GLY A 60 3.05 14.68 -0.40
CA GLY A 60 2.21 15.84 -0.65
C GLY A 60 2.20 16.78 0.56
N LYS A 61 2.23 18.08 0.27
CA LYS A 61 2.22 19.13 1.30
C LYS A 61 0.81 19.65 1.59
N ASP A 62 -0.09 19.49 0.63
CA ASP A 62 -1.46 19.99 0.63
C ASP A 62 -2.38 19.04 -0.15
N ASN A 63 -3.69 19.13 0.07
CA ASN A 63 -4.76 18.34 -0.56
C ASN A 63 -4.62 16.82 -0.32
N ILE A 64 -4.09 16.44 0.84
CA ILE A 64 -3.89 15.04 1.24
C ILE A 64 -5.21 14.31 1.55
N SER A 65 -6.28 15.05 1.84
CA SER A 65 -7.63 14.48 2.07
C SER A 65 -8.10 13.58 0.92
N ARG A 66 -7.63 13.83 -0.31
CA ARG A 66 -7.89 13.00 -1.51
C ARG A 66 -7.29 11.59 -1.42
N ASP A 67 -6.21 11.44 -0.67
CA ASP A 67 -5.47 10.19 -0.54
C ASP A 67 -5.85 9.40 0.73
N SER A 68 -6.71 9.94 1.59
CA SER A 68 -6.96 9.39 2.94
C SER A 68 -7.46 7.94 2.96
N ILE A 69 -8.37 7.59 2.05
CA ILE A 69 -8.87 6.22 1.95
C ILE A 69 -7.79 5.26 1.44
N ASN A 70 -6.95 5.70 0.50
CA ASN A 70 -5.82 4.90 0.05
C ASN A 70 -4.81 4.67 1.19
N LEU A 71 -4.49 5.72 1.96
CA LEU A 71 -3.60 5.64 3.12
C LEU A 71 -4.12 4.67 4.18
N LEU A 72 -5.38 4.80 4.60
CA LEU A 72 -6.00 3.88 5.56
C LEU A 72 -6.15 2.47 4.98
N GLY A 73 -6.43 2.34 3.68
CA GLY A 73 -6.49 1.07 2.98
C GLY A 73 -5.17 0.29 3.01
N GLN A 74 -4.01 0.99 3.03
CA GLN A 74 -2.71 0.34 3.23
C GLN A 74 -2.57 -0.34 4.61
N GLN A 75 -3.39 0.05 5.59
CA GLN A 75 -3.33 -0.47 6.95
C GLN A 75 -4.27 -1.66 7.20
N VAL A 76 -5.30 -1.82 6.38
CA VAL A 76 -6.35 -2.85 6.57
C VAL A 76 -5.79 -4.25 6.79
N PRO A 77 -4.84 -4.76 5.97
CA PRO A 77 -4.29 -6.11 6.20
C PRO A 77 -3.54 -6.25 7.52
N ARG A 78 -2.91 -5.17 8.01
CA ARG A 78 -2.22 -5.17 9.31
C ARG A 78 -3.23 -5.28 10.45
N VAL A 79 -4.28 -4.45 10.42
CA VAL A 79 -5.34 -4.46 11.42
C VAL A 79 -6.01 -5.84 11.49
N LEU A 80 -6.37 -6.41 10.33
CA LEU A 80 -6.97 -7.76 10.27
C LEU A 80 -6.03 -8.86 10.77
N SER A 81 -4.71 -8.63 10.70
CA SER A 81 -3.70 -9.55 11.23
C SER A 81 -3.34 -9.27 12.71
N GLY A 82 -4.11 -8.44 13.41
CA GLY A 82 -3.84 -8.06 14.81
C GLY A 82 -2.60 -7.19 15.02
N LYS A 83 -2.08 -6.56 13.96
CA LYS A 83 -0.90 -5.69 14.01
C LYS A 83 -1.32 -4.23 14.07
N THR A 84 -0.56 -3.42 14.81
CA THR A 84 -0.73 -1.97 14.83
C THR A 84 -0.53 -1.37 13.43
N PRO A 85 -1.31 -0.36 13.02
CA PRO A 85 -1.04 0.40 11.80
C PRO A 85 0.39 0.94 11.79
N TYR A 86 0.97 1.07 10.61
CA TYR A 86 2.23 1.80 10.48
C TYR A 86 1.99 3.29 10.80
N PRO A 87 2.89 3.96 11.54
CA PRO A 87 2.87 5.41 11.63
C PRO A 87 2.93 6.03 10.23
N VAL A 88 2.18 7.11 10.03
CA VAL A 88 2.23 7.91 8.80
C VAL A 88 3.01 9.18 9.10
N MET A 89 4.05 9.43 8.33
CA MET A 89 4.92 10.60 8.42
C MET A 89 4.53 11.61 7.35
N PHE A 90 4.39 12.87 7.75
CA PHE A 90 4.02 13.99 6.89
C PHE A 90 5.16 15.02 6.86
N LEU A 91 5.43 15.57 5.67
CA LEU A 91 6.48 16.58 5.48
C LEU A 91 6.21 17.91 6.20
N ASN A 92 4.96 18.19 6.56
CA ASN A 92 4.58 19.39 7.29
C ASN A 92 3.32 19.16 8.14
N GLU A 93 3.05 20.09 9.06
CA GLU A 93 1.87 20.06 9.94
C GLU A 93 0.54 20.23 9.19
N ASN A 94 0.54 20.98 8.07
CA ASN A 94 -0.68 21.23 7.30
C ASN A 94 -1.25 19.92 6.73
N ALA A 95 -0.45 19.17 5.99
CA ALA A 95 -0.77 17.85 5.46
C ALA A 95 -1.23 16.88 6.55
N LYS A 96 -0.53 16.89 7.70
CA LYS A 96 -0.89 16.06 8.87
C LYS A 96 -2.29 16.40 9.38
N ASN A 97 -2.58 17.68 9.56
CA ASN A 97 -3.86 18.16 10.09
C ASN A 97 -5.01 17.99 9.10
N GLU A 98 -4.74 18.17 7.80
CA GLU A 98 -5.71 17.90 6.74
C GLU A 98 -6.09 16.41 6.72
N PHE A 99 -5.11 15.51 6.76
CA PHE A 99 -5.36 14.07 6.86
C PHE A 99 -6.18 13.72 8.11
N LYS A 100 -5.78 14.20 9.29
CA LYS A 100 -6.52 13.98 10.55
C LYS A 100 -7.97 14.45 10.45
N SER A 101 -8.19 15.63 9.88
CA SER A 101 -9.54 16.19 9.70
C SER A 101 -10.37 15.32 8.75
N SER A 102 -9.78 14.87 7.64
CA SER A 102 -10.47 14.04 6.63
C SER A 102 -10.94 12.67 7.15
N ILE A 103 -10.29 12.11 8.18
CA ILE A 103 -10.65 10.81 8.77
C ILE A 103 -11.52 10.93 10.02
N THR A 104 -11.86 12.15 10.46
CA THR A 104 -12.58 12.38 11.72
C THR A 104 -13.97 11.73 11.75
N SER A 105 -14.67 11.67 10.61
CA SER A 105 -15.96 10.98 10.52
C SER A 105 -15.84 9.49 10.80
N LEU A 106 -14.79 8.84 10.28
CA LEU A 106 -14.50 7.41 10.54
C LEU A 106 -14.21 7.16 12.02
N CYS A 107 -13.49 8.07 12.68
CA CYS A 107 -13.18 7.96 14.11
C CYS A 107 -14.43 8.00 15.01
N LYS A 108 -15.53 8.63 14.56
CA LYS A 108 -16.78 8.73 15.30
C LYS A 108 -17.67 7.49 15.16
N ILE A 109 -17.41 6.61 14.19
CA ILE A 109 -18.22 5.42 13.96
C ILE A 109 -18.04 4.45 15.15
N THR A 110 -19.14 4.11 15.80
CA THR A 110 -19.21 2.98 16.74
C THR A 110 -19.51 1.71 15.94
N SER A 111 -18.70 0.68 16.13
CA SER A 111 -18.87 -0.59 15.41
C SER A 111 -19.37 -1.64 16.39
N SER A 112 -20.44 -2.35 16.01
CA SER A 112 -20.88 -3.56 16.72
C SER A 112 -19.79 -4.64 16.64
N ASN A 113 -19.84 -5.66 17.48
CA ASN A 113 -18.89 -6.78 17.40
C ASN A 113 -19.23 -7.78 16.28
N ASN A 114 -20.50 -7.91 15.92
CA ASN A 114 -20.96 -8.90 14.94
C ASN A 114 -20.75 -8.40 13.51
N CYS A 115 -20.14 -9.22 12.65
CA CYS A 115 -19.99 -8.99 11.22
C CYS A 115 -20.71 -10.11 10.47
N GLU A 116 -21.52 -9.76 9.48
CA GLU A 116 -22.26 -10.71 8.64
C GLU A 116 -21.61 -10.88 7.26
N SER A 117 -20.65 -10.02 6.90
CA SER A 117 -19.96 -10.06 5.60
C SER A 117 -18.49 -9.65 5.65
N THR A 118 -17.71 -10.06 4.64
CA THR A 118 -16.33 -9.59 4.43
C THR A 118 -16.26 -8.07 4.28
N ASP A 119 -17.22 -7.46 3.59
CA ASP A 119 -17.28 -6.00 3.40
C ASP A 119 -17.40 -5.28 4.75
N GLU A 120 -18.21 -5.80 5.69
CA GLU A 120 -18.30 -5.26 7.05
C GLU A 120 -17.01 -5.43 7.84
N VAL A 121 -16.35 -6.58 7.72
CA VAL A 121 -15.05 -6.82 8.38
C VAL A 121 -14.01 -5.82 7.89
N VAL A 122 -13.94 -5.58 6.58
CA VAL A 122 -13.06 -4.58 5.97
C VAL A 122 -13.41 -3.16 6.41
N GLY A 123 -14.70 -2.81 6.45
CA GLY A 123 -15.18 -1.53 6.95
C GLY A 123 -14.76 -1.27 8.41
N LYS A 124 -14.93 -2.27 9.29
CA LYS A 124 -14.47 -2.19 10.68
C LYS A 124 -12.96 -2.10 10.81
N ALA A 125 -12.21 -2.80 9.96
CA ALA A 125 -10.76 -2.70 9.91
C ALA A 125 -10.30 -1.30 9.49
N LEU A 126 -10.99 -0.67 8.55
CA LEU A 126 -10.73 0.72 8.12
C LEU A 126 -11.01 1.71 9.26
N VAL A 127 -12.13 1.56 9.97
CA VAL A 127 -12.46 2.38 11.16
C VAL A 127 -11.42 2.20 12.26
N THR A 128 -11.01 0.95 12.51
CA THR A 128 -9.96 0.64 13.50
C THR A 128 -8.63 1.25 13.10
N ALA A 129 -8.25 1.17 11.82
CA ALA A 129 -7.07 1.83 11.29
C ALA A 129 -7.13 3.34 11.53
N ALA A 130 -8.25 4.00 11.22
CA ALA A 130 -8.43 5.44 11.45
C ALA A 130 -8.28 5.83 12.93
N LYS A 131 -8.94 5.09 13.84
CA LYS A 131 -8.90 5.36 15.29
C LYS A 131 -7.53 5.14 15.92
N SER A 132 -6.77 4.17 15.42
CA SER A 132 -5.45 3.80 15.95
C SER A 132 -4.28 4.39 15.14
N GLN A 133 -4.56 5.26 14.17
CA GLN A 133 -3.54 5.83 13.30
C GLN A 133 -2.64 6.81 14.07
N ILE A 134 -1.34 6.51 14.07
CA ILE A 134 -0.31 7.41 14.56
C ILE A 134 0.14 8.30 13.38
N ASN A 135 0.07 9.62 13.57
CA ASN A 135 0.46 10.61 12.57
C ASN A 135 1.61 11.44 13.13
N LEU A 136 2.75 11.42 12.44
CA LEU A 136 3.99 12.09 12.84
C LEU A 136 4.31 13.19 11.84
N SER A 137 4.81 14.32 12.35
CA SER A 137 5.57 15.25 11.52
C SER A 137 6.98 14.68 11.29
N MET A 138 7.71 15.20 10.31
CA MET A 138 9.12 14.83 10.14
C MET A 138 9.98 15.19 11.36
N GLU A 139 9.65 16.27 12.07
CA GLU A 139 10.37 16.72 13.27
C GLU A 139 10.13 15.78 14.47
N ASP A 140 8.94 15.19 14.57
CA ASP A 140 8.58 14.24 15.63
C ASP A 140 9.03 12.80 15.34
N ALA A 141 9.42 12.52 14.09
CA ALA A 141 9.73 11.17 13.63
C ALA A 141 11.16 10.75 14.05
N LYS A 142 11.24 9.77 14.95
CA LYS A 142 12.51 9.09 15.30
C LYS A 142 12.88 8.08 14.23
N LEU A 143 13.60 8.52 13.19
CA LEU A 143 13.87 7.72 11.99
C LEU A 143 14.58 6.40 12.27
N GLU A 144 15.43 6.36 13.31
CA GLU A 144 16.18 5.17 13.74
C GLU A 144 15.26 4.03 14.22
N SER A 145 14.03 4.37 14.64
CA SER A 145 13.01 3.41 15.03
C SER A 145 12.36 2.67 13.85
N PHE A 146 12.59 3.14 12.62
CA PHE A 146 12.05 2.55 11.41
C PHE A 146 13.08 1.70 10.70
N ARG A 147 12.67 0.50 10.28
CA ARG A 147 13.49 -0.39 9.43
C ARG A 147 13.24 -0.19 7.94
N LYS A 148 12.09 0.38 7.59
CA LYS A 148 11.65 0.55 6.21
C LYS A 148 10.62 1.68 6.11
N ILE A 149 10.59 2.34 4.97
CA ILE A 149 9.54 3.30 4.64
C ILE A 149 8.77 2.88 3.39
N TYR A 150 7.47 3.12 3.41
CA TYR A 150 6.59 3.00 2.25
C TYR A 150 6.26 4.40 1.74
N ILE A 151 6.75 4.77 0.57
CA ILE A 151 6.37 6.02 -0.09
C ILE A 151 5.12 5.74 -0.92
N THR A 152 4.08 6.52 -0.65
CA THR A 152 2.77 6.38 -1.30
C THR A 152 2.48 7.55 -2.23
N GLY A 153 1.59 7.31 -3.20
CA GLY A 153 1.18 8.27 -4.21
C GLY A 153 0.57 7.58 -5.42
N HIS A 154 0.24 8.37 -6.43
CA HIS A 154 -0.24 7.90 -7.73
C HIS A 154 0.92 7.88 -8.72
N GLY A 155 1.05 6.79 -9.47
CA GLY A 155 2.14 6.56 -10.41
C GLY A 155 1.63 5.88 -11.68
N SER A 156 2.51 5.81 -12.68
CA SER A 156 2.25 5.12 -13.94
C SER A 156 3.55 4.51 -14.47
N SER A 157 3.43 3.53 -15.36
CA SER A 157 4.57 2.80 -15.93
C SER A 157 5.51 3.74 -16.67
N GLY A 158 6.82 3.62 -16.44
CA GLY A 158 7.87 4.41 -17.10
C GLY A 158 7.92 5.90 -16.72
N MET A 159 6.99 6.40 -15.89
CA MET A 159 6.94 7.83 -15.56
C MET A 159 7.97 8.19 -14.49
N PRO A 160 8.74 9.29 -14.64
CA PRO A 160 9.78 9.70 -13.71
C PRO A 160 9.24 10.57 -12.55
N TYR A 161 8.00 10.32 -12.10
CA TYR A 161 7.37 11.10 -11.05
C TYR A 161 6.22 10.36 -10.37
N ILE A 162 5.84 10.83 -9.18
CA ILE A 162 4.61 10.43 -8.49
C ILE A 162 3.76 11.66 -8.14
N TYR A 163 2.45 11.47 -8.03
CA TYR A 163 1.54 12.46 -7.45
C TYR A 163 1.21 12.11 -6.00
N SER A 164 1.15 13.12 -5.13
CA SER A 164 0.64 12.99 -3.77
C SER A 164 -0.12 14.26 -3.40
N GLY A 165 -1.39 14.11 -3.00
CA GLY A 165 -2.35 15.20 -3.10
C GLY A 165 -2.40 15.75 -4.53
N ASP A 166 -2.30 17.07 -4.67
CA ASP A 166 -2.27 17.74 -5.99
C ASP A 166 -0.85 18.00 -6.50
N SER A 167 0.16 17.60 -5.74
CA SER A 167 1.57 17.87 -6.06
C SER A 167 2.19 16.75 -6.87
N LYS A 168 2.97 17.12 -7.89
CA LYS A 168 3.81 16.23 -8.69
C LYS A 168 5.24 16.27 -8.16
N PHE A 169 5.83 15.11 -7.91
CA PHE A 169 7.21 14.96 -7.43
C PHE A 169 8.04 14.20 -8.45
N SER A 170 9.02 14.85 -9.05
CA SER A 170 10.02 14.19 -9.89
C SER A 170 10.95 13.30 -9.06
N ILE A 171 11.73 12.44 -9.72
CA ILE A 171 12.78 11.64 -9.05
C ILE A 171 13.69 12.53 -8.19
N LYS A 172 14.18 13.63 -8.77
CA LYS A 172 15.05 14.57 -8.06
C LYS A 172 14.35 15.18 -6.84
N ASP A 173 13.08 15.59 -6.95
CA ASP A 173 12.32 16.12 -5.82
C ASP A 173 12.18 15.09 -4.69
N ILE A 174 11.94 13.82 -5.05
CA ILE A 174 11.83 12.73 -4.07
C ILE A 174 13.17 12.56 -3.35
N VAL A 175 14.28 12.46 -4.07
CA VAL A 175 15.61 12.26 -3.46
C VAL A 175 16.04 13.48 -2.63
N ASP A 176 15.86 14.70 -3.14
CA ASP A 176 16.11 15.94 -2.40
C ASP A 176 15.33 15.97 -1.08
N LEU A 177 14.07 15.51 -1.07
CA LEU A 177 13.26 15.39 0.14
C LEU A 177 13.76 14.32 1.10
N LEU A 178 14.16 13.15 0.59
CA LEU A 178 14.67 12.06 1.43
C LEU A 178 15.99 12.46 2.10
N GLU A 179 16.90 13.12 1.38
CA GLU A 179 18.16 13.65 1.92
C GLU A 179 17.94 14.77 2.91
N LYS A 180 17.15 15.80 2.54
CA LYS A 180 16.87 16.95 3.41
C LYS A 180 16.33 16.52 4.78
N ASN A 181 15.54 15.44 4.80
CA ASN A 181 14.96 14.91 6.03
C ASN A 181 15.76 13.74 6.62
N LYS A 182 17.01 13.50 6.20
CA LYS A 182 17.92 12.47 6.74
C LYS A 182 17.36 11.04 6.69
N ILE A 183 16.44 10.78 5.77
CA ILE A 183 15.82 9.46 5.61
C ILE A 183 16.84 8.48 5.03
N LEU A 184 17.62 8.90 4.03
CA LEU A 184 18.62 8.05 3.37
C LEU A 184 19.76 7.63 4.31
N ASP A 185 20.07 8.46 5.32
CA ASP A 185 21.06 8.13 6.35
C ASP A 185 20.58 7.02 7.29
N ASN A 186 19.28 7.01 7.60
CA ASN A 186 18.72 6.21 8.69
C ASN A 186 17.97 4.96 8.24
N ILE A 187 17.43 4.96 7.02
CA ILE A 187 16.48 3.93 6.55
C ILE A 187 16.90 3.40 5.18
N LYS A 188 17.30 2.13 5.16
CA LYS A 188 17.91 1.47 3.99
C LYS A 188 16.96 0.58 3.18
N ASP A 189 15.68 0.53 3.53
CA ASP A 189 14.63 -0.21 2.79
C ASP A 189 13.49 0.75 2.45
N ILE A 190 13.48 1.22 1.21
CA ILE A 190 12.48 2.17 0.69
C ILE A 190 11.58 1.44 -0.30
N ARG A 191 10.26 1.59 -0.14
CA ARG A 191 9.28 0.89 -0.97
C ARG A 191 8.25 1.84 -1.58
N LEU A 192 8.12 1.84 -2.90
CA LEU A 192 7.13 2.63 -3.63
C LEU A 192 5.83 1.82 -3.79
N THR A 193 4.72 2.28 -3.22
CA THR A 193 3.42 1.57 -3.28
C THR A 193 2.52 2.02 -4.43
N CYS A 194 2.89 3.06 -5.18
CA CYS A 194 2.13 3.55 -6.33
C CYS A 194 1.98 2.49 -7.44
N CYS A 195 1.01 2.70 -8.33
CA CYS A 195 0.75 1.81 -9.47
C CYS A 195 1.97 1.73 -10.38
N ASN A 196 2.25 0.53 -10.91
CA ASN A 196 3.24 0.28 -11.96
C ASN A 196 4.65 0.79 -11.61
N SER A 197 5.00 0.84 -10.32
CA SER A 197 6.28 1.41 -9.88
C SER A 197 7.50 0.62 -10.35
N ALA A 198 7.32 -0.69 -10.60
CA ALA A 198 8.34 -1.56 -11.17
C ALA A 198 8.23 -1.74 -12.69
N ASP A 199 7.30 -1.04 -13.36
CA ASP A 199 7.03 -1.28 -14.78
C ASP A 199 7.66 -0.22 -15.69
N LYS A 200 8.46 -0.65 -16.67
CA LYS A 200 8.99 0.19 -17.77
C LYS A 200 7.90 0.59 -18.77
N ARG A 201 6.92 -0.30 -19.00
CA ARG A 201 5.78 -0.15 -19.93
C ARG A 201 4.52 -0.73 -19.28
N GLU A 202 3.35 -0.38 -19.79
CA GLU A 202 2.09 -0.91 -19.26
C GLU A 202 2.00 -2.44 -19.48
N ILE A 203 1.66 -3.18 -18.43
CA ILE A 203 1.41 -4.63 -18.49
C ILE A 203 -0.01 -4.90 -19.00
N ARG A 204 -0.17 -5.95 -19.82
CA ARG A 204 -1.49 -6.36 -20.34
C ARG A 204 -2.24 -7.21 -19.32
N ASN A 205 -1.53 -8.11 -18.65
CA ASN A 205 -2.05 -8.97 -17.60
C ASN A 205 -0.95 -9.26 -16.56
N LEU A 206 -1.28 -10.03 -15.53
CA LEU A 206 -0.37 -10.38 -14.45
C LEU A 206 0.44 -11.68 -14.69
N SER A 207 0.48 -12.19 -15.92
CA SER A 207 1.33 -13.34 -16.26
C SER A 207 2.80 -12.94 -16.28
N GLN A 208 3.67 -13.90 -15.98
CA GLN A 208 5.12 -13.70 -16.01
C GLN A 208 5.60 -13.22 -17.39
N GLU A 209 5.08 -13.82 -18.47
CA GLU A 209 5.40 -13.43 -19.85
C GLU A 209 5.02 -11.97 -20.13
N SER A 210 3.82 -11.52 -19.70
CA SER A 210 3.41 -10.13 -19.89
C SER A 210 4.27 -9.16 -19.09
N ILE A 211 4.71 -9.55 -17.90
CA ILE A 211 5.58 -8.73 -17.04
C ILE A 211 6.97 -8.62 -17.66
N GLU A 212 7.55 -9.73 -18.12
CA GLU A 212 8.85 -9.76 -18.79
C GLU A 212 8.84 -8.95 -20.09
N LEU A 213 7.80 -9.10 -20.92
CA LEU A 213 7.67 -8.35 -22.15
C LEU A 213 7.55 -6.83 -21.90
N ALA A 214 6.83 -6.41 -20.86
CA ALA A 214 6.72 -4.99 -20.52
C ALA A 214 8.04 -4.41 -20.00
N ASN A 215 8.83 -5.24 -19.30
CA ASN A 215 10.04 -4.85 -18.59
C ASN A 215 11.35 -5.23 -19.30
N ARG A 216 11.27 -5.76 -20.53
CA ARG A 216 12.45 -5.95 -21.38
C ARG A 216 13.17 -4.63 -21.63
N ASP A 217 14.46 -4.76 -21.91
CA ASP A 217 15.27 -3.63 -22.36
C ASP A 217 14.78 -3.11 -23.70
N SER A 218 14.96 -1.81 -23.88
CA SER A 218 14.66 -1.15 -25.14
C SER A 218 15.58 -1.70 -26.24
N SER A 219 15.02 -1.98 -27.41
CA SER A 219 15.82 -2.35 -28.57
C SER A 219 16.64 -1.15 -29.07
N PHE A 220 17.63 -1.39 -29.94
CA PHE A 220 18.45 -0.32 -30.52
C PHE A 220 17.61 0.81 -31.16
N LEU A 221 16.59 0.43 -31.95
CA LEU A 221 15.68 1.40 -32.57
C LEU A 221 14.82 2.14 -31.56
N GLU A 222 14.32 1.45 -30.52
CA GLU A 222 13.55 2.11 -29.46
C GLU A 222 14.41 3.10 -28.68
N ASN A 223 15.66 2.75 -28.39
CA ASN A 223 16.61 3.63 -27.73
C ASN A 223 16.93 4.86 -28.56
N LEU A 224 17.11 4.71 -29.87
CA LEU A 224 17.42 5.83 -30.75
C LEU A 224 16.27 6.85 -30.83
N VAL A 225 15.01 6.37 -30.82
CA VAL A 225 13.83 7.23 -31.01
C VAL A 225 13.29 7.78 -29.68
N TYR A 226 13.27 6.96 -28.63
CA TYR A 226 12.59 7.28 -27.36
C TYR A 226 13.51 7.28 -26.14
N GLY A 227 14.78 6.92 -26.32
CA GLY A 227 15.70 6.67 -25.22
C GLY A 227 15.43 5.36 -24.47
N GLU A 228 16.31 5.08 -23.51
CA GLU A 228 16.18 3.91 -22.64
C GLU A 228 14.95 4.04 -21.74
N LYS A 229 14.08 3.02 -21.77
CA LYS A 229 12.91 2.98 -20.88
C LYS A 229 13.31 2.38 -19.55
N LYS A 230 13.22 3.20 -18.51
CA LYS A 230 13.39 2.78 -17.11
C LYS A 230 12.09 2.96 -16.34
N SER A 231 11.81 2.01 -15.45
CA SER A 231 10.75 2.06 -14.45
C SER A 231 11.02 3.16 -13.43
N LEU A 232 10.00 3.47 -12.61
CA LEU A 232 10.15 4.48 -11.55
C LEU A 232 11.21 4.08 -10.52
N ILE A 233 11.26 2.80 -10.13
CA ILE A 233 12.26 2.32 -9.16
C ILE A 233 13.68 2.31 -9.72
N GLU A 234 13.89 2.01 -11.00
CA GLU A 234 15.22 2.06 -11.62
C GLU A 234 15.75 3.50 -11.68
N LYS A 235 14.88 4.46 -12.02
CA LYS A 235 15.25 5.88 -12.03
C LYS A 235 15.54 6.39 -10.62
N LEU A 236 14.69 6.03 -9.66
CA LEU A 236 14.88 6.44 -8.26
C LEU A 236 16.15 5.82 -7.65
N SER A 237 16.40 4.54 -7.90
CA SER A 237 17.59 3.87 -7.38
C SER A 237 18.86 4.44 -7.98
N SER A 238 18.89 4.69 -9.29
CA SER A 238 20.03 5.32 -9.96
C SER A 238 20.36 6.68 -9.32
N GLU A 239 19.38 7.57 -9.17
CA GLU A 239 19.58 8.88 -8.54
C GLU A 239 20.08 8.77 -7.09
N ILE A 240 19.54 7.85 -6.29
CA ILE A 240 19.96 7.65 -4.89
C ILE A 240 21.41 7.15 -4.82
N TRP A 241 21.78 6.19 -5.68
CA TRP A 241 23.12 5.60 -5.68
C TRP A 241 24.17 6.53 -6.29
N GLU A 242 23.83 7.31 -7.31
CA GLU A 242 24.69 8.35 -7.88
C GLU A 242 25.04 9.44 -6.85
N ARG A 243 24.19 9.64 -5.84
CA ARG A 243 24.45 10.52 -4.69
C ARG A 243 25.23 9.85 -3.55
N GLY A 244 25.64 8.60 -3.70
CA GLY A 244 26.50 7.88 -2.76
C GLY A 244 25.78 7.02 -1.71
N TYR A 245 24.46 6.89 -1.75
CA TYR A 245 23.71 6.01 -0.82
C TYR A 245 23.55 4.59 -1.37
N THR A 246 24.66 3.95 -1.73
CA THR A 246 24.66 2.62 -2.37
C THR A 246 24.08 1.51 -1.50
N ASP A 247 24.09 1.70 -0.18
CA ASP A 247 23.51 0.77 0.80
C ASP A 247 21.96 0.84 0.90
N VAL A 248 21.31 1.74 0.16
CA VAL A 248 19.85 1.89 0.14
C VAL A 248 19.21 1.00 -0.92
N ARG A 249 18.23 0.20 -0.49
CA ARG A 249 17.47 -0.69 -1.37
C ARG A 249 16.11 -0.12 -1.72
N ILE A 250 15.74 -0.21 -2.99
CA ILE A 250 14.49 0.33 -3.53
C ILE A 250 13.58 -0.80 -3.98
N THR A 251 12.35 -0.82 -3.50
CA THR A 251 11.34 -1.83 -3.86
C THR A 251 10.16 -1.19 -4.58
N GLY A 252 9.73 -1.80 -5.68
CA GLY A 252 8.51 -1.46 -6.41
C GLY A 252 7.63 -2.67 -6.62
N TYR A 253 6.52 -2.46 -7.34
CA TYR A 253 5.58 -3.52 -7.66
C TYR A 253 5.03 -3.37 -9.07
N HIS A 254 4.84 -4.50 -9.73
CA HIS A 254 4.13 -4.58 -11.01
C HIS A 254 2.63 -4.39 -10.80
N GLY A 255 2.00 -3.76 -11.78
CA GLY A 255 0.56 -3.62 -11.86
C GLY A 255 -0.04 -2.46 -11.07
N LYS A 256 -1.33 -2.28 -11.30
CA LYS A 256 -2.16 -1.18 -10.84
C LYS A 256 -2.78 -1.50 -9.49
N GLY A 257 -3.13 -0.42 -8.78
CA GLY A 257 -3.99 -0.38 -7.60
C GLY A 257 -3.56 -1.22 -6.41
N VAL A 258 -4.30 -1.08 -5.32
CA VAL A 258 -4.26 -2.01 -4.18
C VAL A 258 -5.70 -2.39 -3.89
N PHE A 259 -6.02 -3.67 -3.97
CA PHE A 259 -7.42 -4.14 -3.94
C PHE A 259 -7.68 -5.12 -2.81
N TYR A 260 -8.97 -5.26 -2.51
CA TYR A 260 -9.52 -6.38 -1.75
C TYR A 260 -10.46 -7.17 -2.67
N ASN A 261 -10.42 -8.50 -2.61
CA ASN A 261 -11.41 -9.37 -3.21
C ASN A 261 -12.51 -9.60 -2.16
N LYS A 262 -13.78 -9.35 -2.48
CA LYS A 262 -14.88 -9.49 -1.50
C LYS A 262 -15.05 -10.89 -0.92
N ASN A 263 -14.47 -11.88 -1.60
CA ASN A 263 -14.63 -13.30 -1.28
C ASN A 263 -13.71 -13.75 -0.14
N GLU A 264 -12.65 -13.00 0.16
CA GLU A 264 -11.67 -13.38 1.18
C GLU A 264 -11.30 -12.20 2.06
N LEU A 265 -10.88 -12.48 3.30
CA LEU A 265 -10.33 -11.44 4.15
C LEU A 265 -9.01 -10.91 3.55
N PRO A 266 -8.85 -9.58 3.38
CA PRO A 266 -7.65 -9.01 2.79
C PRO A 266 -6.49 -8.99 3.81
N LEU A 267 -5.99 -10.17 4.17
CA LEU A 267 -4.80 -10.34 5.03
C LEU A 267 -3.50 -9.97 4.31
N THR A 268 -3.57 -9.76 3.00
CA THR A 268 -2.48 -9.23 2.17
C THR A 268 -3.04 -8.27 1.12
N HIS A 269 -2.23 -7.32 0.67
CA HIS A 269 -2.59 -6.48 -0.46
C HIS A 269 -2.59 -7.26 -1.77
N LEU A 270 -3.54 -6.97 -2.63
CA LEU A 270 -3.61 -7.47 -4.01
C LEU A 270 -3.25 -6.36 -5.02
N ARG A 271 -2.74 -6.74 -6.19
CA ARG A 271 -2.55 -5.88 -7.38
C ARG A 271 -3.40 -6.42 -8.53
N SER A 272 -3.67 -5.58 -9.53
CA SER A 272 -4.39 -5.93 -10.76
C SER A 272 -3.65 -5.37 -11.99
N SER A 273 -3.90 -5.90 -13.17
CA SER A 273 -3.50 -5.26 -14.44
C SER A 273 -4.45 -4.12 -14.85
N THR A 274 -5.68 -4.09 -14.31
CA THR A 274 -6.77 -3.19 -14.71
C THR A 274 -7.37 -2.41 -13.54
N ILE A 275 -8.04 -1.30 -13.86
CA ILE A 275 -8.90 -0.54 -12.94
C ILE A 275 -10.21 -0.24 -13.70
N PRO A 276 -11.39 -0.72 -13.25
CA PRO A 276 -11.61 -1.64 -12.13
C PRO A 276 -10.90 -2.99 -12.29
N ALA A 277 -10.57 -3.65 -11.18
CA ALA A 277 -9.81 -4.90 -11.20
C ALA A 277 -10.65 -6.06 -11.77
N THR A 278 -10.11 -6.74 -12.79
CA THR A 278 -10.69 -7.97 -13.36
C THR A 278 -9.97 -9.24 -12.90
N GLU A 279 -8.65 -9.15 -12.73
CA GLU A 279 -7.80 -10.20 -12.15
C GLU A 279 -6.99 -9.62 -10.99
N THR A 280 -6.67 -10.45 -9.98
CA THR A 280 -5.86 -9.98 -8.85
C THR A 280 -4.84 -11.01 -8.40
N VAL A 281 -3.65 -10.53 -8.01
CA VAL A 281 -2.56 -11.35 -7.47
C VAL A 281 -2.02 -10.70 -6.19
N LYS A 282 -1.57 -11.52 -5.23
CA LYS A 282 -0.95 -11.03 -3.99
C LYS A 282 0.26 -10.17 -4.32
N ARG A 283 0.30 -8.94 -3.80
CA ARG A 283 1.35 -7.93 -4.03
C ARG A 283 2.77 -8.46 -3.80
N LYS A 284 2.93 -9.42 -2.87
CA LYS A 284 4.25 -10.02 -2.57
C LYS A 284 4.86 -10.79 -3.75
N TYR A 285 4.05 -11.32 -4.66
CA TYR A 285 4.50 -12.07 -5.83
C TYR A 285 4.82 -11.18 -7.03
N LEU A 286 4.46 -9.90 -6.96
CA LEU A 286 4.67 -8.90 -8.02
C LEU A 286 5.69 -7.84 -7.58
N ARG A 287 6.55 -8.19 -6.64
CA ARG A 287 7.50 -7.27 -6.00
C ARG A 287 8.85 -7.37 -6.67
N VAL A 288 9.44 -6.21 -6.99
CA VAL A 288 10.83 -6.09 -7.46
C VAL A 288 11.62 -5.28 -6.44
N THR A 289 12.82 -5.74 -6.11
CA THR A 289 13.75 -5.03 -5.22
C THR A 289 15.08 -4.86 -5.95
N LEU A 290 15.58 -3.63 -5.97
CA LEU A 290 16.87 -3.24 -6.52
C LEU A 290 17.83 -2.94 -5.37
N GLU A 291 19.04 -3.47 -5.47
CA GLU A 291 20.19 -3.24 -4.59
C GLU A 291 21.32 -2.69 -5.46
N SER A 292 22.21 -1.86 -4.90
CA SER A 292 23.30 -1.29 -5.70
C SER A 292 24.34 -2.36 -6.01
N ASP A 293 24.88 -2.34 -7.22
CA ASP A 293 26.04 -3.16 -7.58
C ASP A 293 27.37 -2.48 -7.20
N LEU A 294 27.31 -1.28 -6.61
CA LEU A 294 28.44 -0.45 -6.19
C LEU A 294 28.70 -0.64 -4.68
N ASP A 295 29.25 -1.80 -4.32
CA ASP A 295 29.81 -2.08 -2.98
C ASP A 295 31.34 -1.94 -2.97
#